data_AF-A0A409VIA7-F1
#
_entry.id   AF-A0A409VIA7-F1
#
_cell.length_a   1.000
_cell.length_b   1.000
_cell.length_c   1.000
_cell.angle_alpha   90.00
_cell.angle_beta   90.00
_cell.angle_gamma   90.00
#
_symmetry.space_group_name_H-M   'P 1'
#
loop_
_entity.id
_entity.type
_entity.pdbx_description
1 polymer ?
#
loop_
_entity_poly.entity_id
_entity_poly.type
_entity_poly.pdbx_seq_one_letter_code
_entity_poly.pdbx_strand_id
1 'polypeptide(L)'
;MSKTPSSRRKITSVTDSSAFELYAHPTFVRAVNRTADVKILQAIRAGKLRPVIPLNNASGPLRYSPRMDLIDDPSSSKLTAIFEIPGIKTGDITLNIRDGCLVVQGQRRYPYPKNAQISTTSPPKEKEPMQIDEKTPLLASIQDEKMPIKVPVQELRYGTFHRSIRVPAGTKESDVSATLHEGMLTVTWPRSPAGASSIPAAANTAF
;
A
#
# COMPACT_ATOMS: atom_id res chain seq x y z
N MET A 1 37.36 61.86 -18.47
CA MET A 1 37.48 60.38 -18.43
C MET A 1 37.27 59.92 -16.99
N SER A 2 36.04 59.52 -16.62
CA SER A 2 35.71 59.00 -15.27
C SER A 2 35.29 57.54 -15.38
N LYS A 3 36.02 56.65 -14.69
CA LYS A 3 35.73 55.21 -14.63
C LYS A 3 34.77 54.93 -13.48
N THR A 4 33.64 54.30 -13.78
CA THR A 4 32.66 53.79 -12.80
C THR A 4 33.23 52.56 -12.08
N PRO A 5 33.13 52.43 -10.74
CA PRO A 5 33.61 51.24 -10.05
C PRO A 5 32.63 50.07 -10.23
N SER A 6 33.12 48.98 -10.80
CA SER A 6 32.42 47.70 -10.88
C SER A 6 32.38 47.05 -9.49
N SER A 7 31.18 47.02 -8.88
CA SER A 7 30.94 46.37 -7.60
C SER A 7 30.97 44.84 -7.78
N ARG A 8 32.12 44.25 -7.43
CA ARG A 8 32.31 42.79 -7.41
C ARG A 8 31.55 42.21 -6.22
N ARG A 9 30.39 41.57 -6.45
CA ARG A 9 29.68 40.81 -5.41
C ARG A 9 30.59 39.72 -4.86
N LYS A 10 31.04 39.87 -3.61
CA LYS A 10 31.68 38.79 -2.86
C LYS A 10 30.64 37.70 -2.62
N ILE A 11 30.90 36.51 -3.13
CA ILE A 11 30.13 35.31 -2.81
C ILE A 11 30.57 34.89 -1.42
N THR A 12 29.80 35.26 -0.41
CA THR A 12 29.95 34.75 0.95
C THR A 12 29.36 33.34 1.00
N SER A 13 30.09 32.39 1.58
CA SER A 13 29.66 31.01 1.78
C SER A 13 28.29 30.96 2.46
N VAL A 14 27.30 30.48 1.71
CA VAL A 14 25.88 30.48 2.08
C VAL A 14 25.60 29.32 3.02
N THR A 15 25.86 29.52 4.32
CA THR A 15 25.12 28.86 5.38
C THR A 15 24.64 29.95 6.32
N ASP A 16 23.70 30.75 5.80
CA ASP A 16 22.98 31.73 6.61
C ASP A 16 21.93 30.95 7.41
N SER A 17 22.00 31.01 8.75
CA SER A 17 21.07 30.33 9.66
C SER A 17 19.61 30.77 9.40
N SER A 18 19.41 31.96 8.82
CA SER A 18 18.10 32.44 8.37
C SER A 18 17.48 31.55 7.27
N ALA A 19 18.29 30.88 6.44
CA ALA A 19 17.79 29.93 5.46
C ALA A 19 17.13 28.72 6.15
N PHE A 20 17.66 28.27 7.29
CA PHE A 20 17.07 27.19 8.09
C PHE A 20 15.74 27.59 8.75
N GLU A 21 15.62 28.83 9.23
CA GLU A 21 14.36 29.35 9.78
C GLU A 21 13.27 29.49 8.72
N LEU A 22 13.66 29.89 7.50
CA LEU A 22 12.73 30.00 6.37
C LEU A 22 12.11 28.65 5.99
N TYR A 23 12.84 27.54 6.09
CA TYR A 23 12.30 26.20 5.82
C TYR A 23 11.17 25.80 6.77
N ALA A 24 11.12 26.36 7.99
CA ALA A 24 10.04 26.12 8.94
C ALA A 24 8.88 27.13 8.79
N HIS A 25 9.09 28.25 8.07
CA HIS A 25 8.10 29.30 7.96
C HIS A 25 6.92 28.88 7.06
N PRO A 26 5.66 28.96 7.54
CA PRO A 26 4.50 28.40 6.83
C PRO A 26 4.27 29.00 5.44
N THR A 27 4.54 30.30 5.28
CA THR A 27 4.41 30.98 3.98
C THR A 27 5.45 30.49 2.97
N PHE A 28 6.68 30.25 3.43
CA PHE A 28 7.77 29.78 2.58
C PHE A 28 7.50 28.34 2.14
N VAL A 29 7.15 27.46 3.09
CA VAL A 29 6.77 26.07 2.81
C VAL A 29 5.61 25.99 1.80
N ARG A 30 4.56 26.81 1.98
CA ARG A 30 3.43 26.86 1.04
C ARG A 30 3.86 27.33 -0.35
N ALA A 31 4.69 28.36 -0.45
CA ALA A 31 5.18 28.89 -1.72
C ALA A 31 6.06 27.88 -2.46
N VAL A 32 6.95 27.19 -1.74
CA VAL A 32 7.81 26.13 -2.28
C VAL A 32 6.97 24.95 -2.75
N ASN A 33 6.06 24.44 -1.92
CA ASN A 33 5.19 23.31 -2.29
C ASN A 33 4.34 23.63 -3.51
N ARG A 34 3.72 24.83 -3.57
CA ARG A 34 2.97 25.29 -4.74
C ARG A 34 3.83 25.29 -6.01
N THR A 35 5.08 25.73 -5.90
CA THR A 35 6.00 25.79 -7.04
C THR A 35 6.41 24.39 -7.48
N ALA A 36 6.69 23.50 -6.53
CA ALA A 36 7.00 22.11 -6.78
C ALA A 36 5.85 21.41 -7.52
N ASP A 37 4.61 21.57 -7.05
CA ASP A 37 3.42 20.99 -7.68
C ASP A 37 3.25 21.43 -9.14
N VAL A 38 3.40 22.73 -9.41
CA VAL A 38 3.32 23.27 -10.77
C VAL A 38 4.39 22.68 -11.68
N LYS A 39 5.63 22.53 -11.19
CA LYS A 39 6.74 21.98 -11.97
C LYS A 39 6.58 20.48 -12.23
N ILE A 40 6.08 19.73 -11.25
CA ILE A 40 5.73 18.31 -11.41
C ILE A 40 4.68 18.16 -12.50
N LEU A 41 3.59 18.95 -12.45
CA LEU A 41 2.53 18.91 -13.46
C LEU A 41 3.04 19.26 -14.87
N GLN A 42 3.90 20.27 -14.99
CA GLN A 42 4.54 20.62 -16.26
C GLN A 42 5.40 19.47 -16.80
N ALA A 43 6.18 18.81 -15.94
CA ALA A 43 7.03 17.69 -16.33
C ALA A 43 6.22 16.44 -16.73
N ILE A 44 5.07 16.19 -16.10
CA ILE A 44 4.13 15.14 -16.49
C ILE A 44 3.53 15.44 -17.86
N ARG A 45 3.03 16.67 -18.07
CA ARG A 45 2.47 17.10 -19.37
C ARG A 45 3.48 17.03 -20.51
N ALA A 46 4.75 17.34 -20.21
CA ALA A 46 5.86 17.23 -21.16
C ALA A 46 6.38 15.80 -21.34
N GLY A 47 5.79 14.80 -20.66
CA GLY A 47 6.22 13.39 -20.74
C GLY A 47 7.57 13.09 -20.09
N LYS A 48 8.19 14.05 -19.41
CA LYS A 48 9.50 13.93 -18.75
C LYS A 48 9.42 13.14 -17.44
N LEU A 49 8.26 13.21 -16.78
CA LEU A 49 7.94 12.38 -15.63
C LEU A 49 6.73 11.51 -15.99
N ARG A 50 6.88 10.20 -15.81
CA ARG A 50 5.75 9.29 -15.75
C ARG A 50 5.47 9.05 -14.28
N PRO A 51 4.33 9.50 -13.74
CA PRO A 51 3.99 9.16 -12.37
C PRO A 51 3.84 7.64 -12.31
N VAL A 52 4.79 6.98 -11.65
CA VAL A 52 4.54 5.64 -11.13
C VAL A 52 3.53 5.87 -10.02
N ILE A 53 2.25 5.65 -10.33
CA ILE A 53 1.23 5.56 -9.30
C ILE A 53 1.49 4.20 -8.64
N PRO A 54 2.13 4.11 -7.46
CA PRO A 54 1.94 2.91 -6.67
C PRO A 54 0.42 2.79 -6.51
N LEU A 55 -0.13 1.59 -6.72
CA LEU A 55 -1.55 1.26 -6.57
C LEU A 55 -2.11 1.50 -5.13
N ASN A 56 -1.44 2.32 -4.34
CA ASN A 56 -1.76 2.78 -3.00
C ASN A 56 -2.64 4.05 -2.96
N ASN A 57 -2.98 4.66 -4.10
CA ASN A 57 -3.88 5.83 -4.12
C ASN A 57 -5.03 5.70 -5.13
N ALA A 58 -5.68 4.54 -5.16
CA ALA A 58 -7.10 4.50 -5.46
C ALA A 58 -7.83 4.48 -4.11
N SER A 59 -8.89 5.24 -3.98
CA SER A 59 -9.85 5.33 -2.87
C SER A 59 -10.56 4.00 -2.55
N GLY A 60 -9.80 2.92 -2.41
CA GLY A 60 -10.21 1.60 -1.98
C GLY A 60 -9.54 1.25 -0.66
N PRO A 61 -10.07 0.28 0.09
CA PRO A 61 -9.48 -0.15 1.37
C PRO A 61 -8.00 -0.50 1.17
N LEU A 62 -7.17 -0.14 2.15
CA LEU A 62 -5.75 -0.52 2.22
C LEU A 62 -5.62 -1.98 1.80
N ARG A 63 -5.05 -2.22 0.61
CA ARG A 63 -4.90 -3.57 0.08
C ARG A 63 -3.81 -4.26 0.90
N TYR A 64 -4.22 -5.23 1.71
CA TYR A 64 -3.27 -6.16 2.29
C TYR A 64 -2.69 -6.97 1.12
N SER A 65 -1.37 -6.96 0.96
CA SER A 65 -0.68 -7.79 -0.05
C SER A 65 0.12 -8.85 0.69
N PRO A 66 -0.43 -10.07 0.84
CA PRO A 66 0.29 -11.19 1.42
C PRO A 66 1.60 -11.45 0.69
N ARG A 67 2.64 -11.80 1.45
CA ARG A 67 3.88 -12.33 0.88
C ARG A 67 3.63 -13.75 0.37
N MET A 68 4.41 -14.15 -0.62
CA MET A 68 4.20 -15.42 -1.30
C MET A 68 5.52 -15.95 -1.86
N ASP A 69 5.73 -17.23 -1.65
CA ASP A 69 6.76 -18.01 -2.33
C ASP A 69 6.09 -18.92 -3.38
N LEU A 70 6.76 -19.14 -4.51
CA LEU A 70 6.34 -20.08 -5.54
C LEU A 70 7.44 -21.11 -5.73
N ILE A 71 7.09 -22.37 -5.51
CA ILE A 71 7.98 -23.52 -5.64
C ILE A 71 7.63 -24.23 -6.94
N ASP A 72 8.60 -24.23 -7.84
CA ASP A 72 8.60 -24.91 -9.13
C ASP A 72 9.72 -25.96 -9.10
N ASP A 73 9.40 -27.16 -8.60
CA ASP A 73 10.33 -28.29 -8.58
C ASP A 73 10.18 -29.10 -9.89
N PRO A 74 11.21 -29.17 -10.75
CA PRO A 74 11.16 -29.92 -12.00
C PRO A 74 10.86 -31.41 -11.83
N SER A 75 11.18 -31.99 -10.67
CA SER A 75 10.91 -33.40 -10.37
C SER A 75 9.46 -33.66 -9.93
N SER A 76 8.72 -32.60 -9.55
CA SER A 76 7.32 -32.66 -9.13
C SER A 76 6.37 -32.40 -10.31
N SER A 77 5.28 -33.18 -10.36
CA SER A 77 4.16 -32.95 -11.29
C SER A 77 3.26 -31.78 -10.88
N LYS A 78 3.52 -31.16 -9.73
CA LYS A 78 2.72 -30.05 -9.17
C LYS A 78 3.59 -28.81 -8.91
N LEU A 79 2.96 -27.65 -9.04
CA LEU A 79 3.46 -26.36 -8.61
C LEU A 79 2.82 -26.01 -7.27
N THR A 80 3.57 -25.34 -6.39
CA THR A 80 3.12 -24.98 -5.04
C THR A 80 3.36 -23.51 -4.78
N ALA A 81 2.32 -22.75 -4.43
CA ALA A 81 2.45 -21.41 -3.87
C ALA A 81 2.16 -21.43 -2.37
N ILE A 82 2.97 -20.72 -1.60
CA ILE A 82 2.80 -20.57 -0.16
C ILE A 82 2.59 -19.10 0.14
N PHE A 83 1.49 -18.74 0.79
CA PHE A 83 1.17 -17.37 1.18
C PHE A 83 1.24 -17.17 2.68
N GLU A 84 1.87 -16.10 3.11
CA GLU A 84 1.87 -15.66 4.51
C GLU A 84 0.61 -14.83 4.80
N ILE A 85 -0.40 -15.46 5.42
CA ILE A 85 -1.70 -14.87 5.76
C ILE A 85 -2.14 -15.12 7.22
N PRO A 86 -1.38 -14.62 8.21
CA PRO A 86 -1.67 -14.86 9.62
C PRO A 86 -2.98 -14.23 10.09
N GLY A 87 -3.71 -14.97 10.92
CA GLY A 87 -4.95 -14.50 11.56
C GLY A 87 -6.17 -14.46 10.64
N ILE A 88 -6.13 -15.17 9.50
CA ILE A 88 -7.28 -15.35 8.61
C ILE A 88 -7.82 -16.77 8.80
N LYS A 89 -9.14 -16.92 8.81
CA LYS A 89 -9.79 -18.24 8.84
C LYS A 89 -9.95 -18.77 7.43
N THR A 90 -9.94 -20.09 7.25
CA THR A 90 -10.13 -20.73 5.94
C THR A 90 -11.41 -20.25 5.23
N GLY A 91 -12.51 -20.05 5.97
CA GLY A 91 -13.77 -19.55 5.40
C GLY A 91 -13.76 -18.10 4.93
N ASP A 92 -12.76 -17.29 5.31
CA ASP A 92 -12.58 -15.92 4.84
C ASP A 92 -11.64 -15.84 3.61
N ILE A 93 -11.28 -16.99 3.02
CA ILE A 93 -10.40 -17.12 1.85
C ILE A 93 -11.19 -17.70 0.68
N THR A 94 -10.99 -17.15 -0.50
CA THR A 94 -11.59 -17.62 -1.75
C THR A 94 -10.49 -17.92 -2.77
N LEU A 95 -10.59 -19.08 -3.42
CA LEU A 95 -9.69 -19.54 -4.48
C LEU A 95 -10.51 -19.80 -5.73
N ASN A 96 -10.21 -19.09 -6.82
CA ASN A 96 -10.90 -19.25 -8.10
C ASN A 96 -9.88 -19.28 -9.25
N ILE A 97 -10.22 -19.87 -10.38
CA ILE A 97 -9.43 -19.74 -11.62
C ILE A 97 -10.16 -18.80 -12.58
N ARG A 98 -9.52 -17.70 -12.95
CA ARG A 98 -10.05 -16.72 -13.92
C ARG A 98 -8.97 -16.28 -14.87
N ASP A 99 -9.28 -16.24 -16.17
CA ASP A 99 -8.38 -15.74 -17.22
C ASP A 99 -6.99 -16.39 -17.19
N GLY A 100 -6.95 -17.71 -16.98
CA GLY A 100 -5.69 -18.48 -16.88
C GLY A 100 -4.87 -18.20 -15.62
N CYS A 101 -5.47 -17.60 -14.60
CA CYS A 101 -4.83 -17.28 -13.34
C CYS A 101 -5.57 -17.89 -12.15
N LEU A 102 -4.82 -18.47 -11.20
CA LEU A 102 -5.30 -18.76 -9.86
C LEU A 102 -5.37 -17.44 -9.08
N VAL A 103 -6.57 -17.10 -8.65
CA VAL A 103 -6.90 -15.90 -7.89
C VAL A 103 -7.14 -16.27 -6.44
N VAL A 104 -6.35 -15.71 -5.54
CA VAL A 104 -6.44 -15.89 -4.08
C VAL A 104 -6.91 -14.59 -3.46
N GLN A 105 -8.08 -14.61 -2.84
CA GLN A 105 -8.73 -13.44 -2.26
C GLN A 105 -9.19 -13.69 -0.83
N GLY A 106 -9.39 -12.61 -0.09
CA GLY A 106 -9.98 -12.67 1.25
C GLY A 106 -9.85 -11.35 1.99
N GLN A 107 -10.13 -11.37 3.30
CA GLN A 107 -10.03 -10.19 4.14
C GLN A 107 -9.38 -10.50 5.49
N ARG A 108 -8.30 -9.78 5.80
CA ARG A 108 -7.72 -9.76 7.14
C ARG A 108 -8.37 -8.64 7.95
N ARG A 109 -9.21 -8.99 8.92
CA ARG A 109 -9.93 -8.01 9.74
C ARG A 109 -9.03 -7.36 10.77
N TYR A 110 -9.32 -6.11 11.10
CA TYR A 110 -8.67 -5.43 12.21
C TYR A 110 -9.12 -6.06 13.53
N PRO A 111 -8.22 -6.39 14.46
CA PRO A 111 -8.59 -6.97 15.75
C PRO A 111 -9.10 -5.91 16.74
N TYR A 112 -9.03 -4.62 16.38
CA TYR A 112 -9.52 -3.49 17.15
C TYR A 112 -10.67 -2.79 16.39
N PRO A 113 -11.67 -2.25 17.11
CA PRO A 113 -12.75 -1.49 16.51
C PRO A 113 -12.18 -0.28 15.75
N LYS A 114 -12.63 -0.08 14.51
CA LYS A 114 -12.15 0.99 13.63
C LYS A 114 -12.73 2.35 14.03
N ASN A 115 -12.20 2.97 15.08
CA ASN A 115 -12.55 4.35 15.44
C ASN A 115 -11.31 5.27 15.45
N ALA A 116 -10.45 5.21 14.45
CA ALA A 116 -9.40 6.22 14.30
C ALA A 116 -9.16 6.49 12.83
N GLN A 117 -9.65 7.64 12.38
CA GLN A 117 -9.23 8.24 11.14
C GLN A 117 -7.70 8.33 11.17
N ILE A 118 -7.05 7.76 10.17
CA ILE A 118 -5.72 8.23 9.79
C ILE A 118 -5.97 9.67 9.35
N SER A 119 -5.66 10.61 10.23
CA SER A 119 -5.74 12.04 10.01
C SER A 119 -4.87 12.40 8.81
N THR A 120 -5.46 12.44 7.62
CA THR A 120 -4.97 13.30 6.55
C THR A 120 -5.33 14.71 6.98
N THR A 121 -4.30 15.46 7.38
CA THR A 121 -4.32 16.86 7.79
C THR A 121 -5.39 17.68 7.06
N SER A 122 -6.47 18.01 7.76
CA SER A 122 -7.25 19.22 7.51
C SER A 122 -6.93 20.18 8.65
N PRO A 123 -6.65 21.47 8.38
CA PRO A 123 -6.29 22.41 9.43
C PRO A 123 -7.48 22.63 10.38
N PRO A 124 -7.24 22.80 11.70
CA PRO A 124 -8.32 23.06 12.65
C PRO A 124 -8.97 24.41 12.35
N LYS A 125 -10.29 24.45 12.26
CA LYS A 125 -11.04 25.70 12.47
C LYS A 125 -11.13 25.91 13.98
N GLU A 126 -10.47 26.96 14.47
CA GLU A 126 -10.63 27.46 15.83
C GLU A 126 -12.12 27.76 16.10
N LYS A 127 -12.61 27.29 17.24
CA LYS A 127 -13.84 27.79 17.85
C LYS A 127 -13.47 28.36 19.23
N GLU A 128 -13.90 29.58 19.45
CA GLU A 128 -13.76 30.39 20.66
C GLU A 128 -14.33 29.72 21.93
N PRO A 129 -13.89 30.15 23.14
CA PRO A 129 -14.05 29.37 24.37
C PRO A 129 -15.47 29.45 24.96
N MET A 130 -15.99 28.31 25.42
CA MET A 130 -17.22 28.22 26.21
C MET A 130 -16.93 28.27 27.72
N GLN A 131 -17.75 29.07 28.42
CA GLN A 131 -17.81 29.18 29.89
C GLN A 131 -18.25 27.86 30.54
N ILE A 132 -17.74 27.62 31.75
CA ILE A 132 -18.01 26.45 32.58
C ILE A 132 -19.18 26.81 33.52
N ASP A 133 -20.23 26.00 33.52
CA ASP A 133 -21.21 26.02 34.61
C ASP A 133 -21.46 24.59 35.10
N GLU A 134 -21.20 24.39 36.40
CA GLU A 134 -21.34 23.14 37.12
C GLU A 134 -22.82 22.86 37.44
N LYS A 135 -23.28 21.62 37.23
CA LYS A 135 -23.90 20.75 38.27
C LYS A 135 -24.70 19.57 37.70
N THR A 136 -24.66 18.47 38.46
CA THR A 136 -25.59 17.31 38.51
C THR A 136 -25.35 16.14 37.53
N PRO A 137 -25.65 14.89 37.92
CA PRO A 137 -24.62 13.97 38.41
C PRO A 137 -24.47 12.70 37.57
N LEU A 138 -23.27 12.14 37.70
CA LEU A 138 -22.82 10.81 37.27
C LEU A 138 -23.77 9.73 37.81
N LEU A 139 -24.29 8.82 36.96
CA LEU A 139 -24.28 7.35 37.16
C LEU A 139 -25.29 6.54 36.31
N ALA A 140 -26.18 7.10 35.49
CA ALA A 140 -27.08 6.28 34.67
C ALA A 140 -26.73 6.38 33.17
N SER A 141 -26.35 5.24 32.58
CA SER A 141 -26.00 4.99 31.16
C SER A 141 -24.51 4.87 30.86
N ILE A 142 -23.86 3.82 31.37
CA ILE A 142 -22.64 3.30 30.73
C ILE A 142 -23.10 2.56 29.46
N GLN A 143 -23.30 3.32 28.39
CA GLN A 143 -23.08 2.78 27.06
C GLN A 143 -21.56 2.60 26.92
N ASP A 144 -21.12 1.40 26.53
CA ASP A 144 -19.71 1.07 26.28
C ASP A 144 -19.14 1.89 25.11
N GLU A 145 -18.97 3.18 25.32
CA GLU A 145 -18.17 4.09 24.49
C GLU A 145 -16.70 3.75 24.75
N LYS A 146 -16.24 2.59 24.23
CA LYS A 146 -14.83 2.24 24.22
C LYS A 146 -14.08 3.32 23.46
N MET A 147 -13.33 4.15 24.19
CA MET A 147 -12.41 5.12 23.61
C MET A 147 -11.54 4.44 22.54
N PRO A 148 -11.32 5.08 21.39
CA PRO A 148 -10.61 4.47 20.29
C PRO A 148 -9.18 4.11 20.69
N ILE A 149 -8.80 2.86 20.44
CA ILE A 149 -7.43 2.38 20.66
C ILE A 149 -6.51 3.13 19.69
N LYS A 150 -5.71 4.06 20.23
CA LYS A 150 -4.66 4.73 19.47
C LYS A 150 -3.52 3.74 19.25
N VAL A 151 -3.25 3.41 17.98
CA VAL A 151 -2.12 2.56 17.58
C VAL A 151 -0.97 3.49 17.16
N PRO A 152 -0.01 3.81 18.05
CA PRO A 152 1.06 4.77 17.74
C PRO A 152 2.00 4.25 16.64
N VAL A 153 2.12 2.93 16.48
CA VAL A 153 2.95 2.28 15.45
C VAL A 153 2.16 1.13 14.83
N GLN A 154 2.02 1.14 13.50
CA GLN A 154 1.30 0.09 12.75
C GLN A 154 2.18 -0.51 11.64
N GLU A 155 2.78 -1.66 11.95
CA GLU A 155 3.55 -2.45 10.99
C GLU A 155 2.69 -3.53 10.32
N LEU A 156 1.79 -4.16 11.09
CA LEU A 156 0.86 -5.15 10.57
C LEU A 156 -0.11 -4.54 9.55
N ARG A 157 -0.36 -5.28 8.48
CA ARG A 157 -1.27 -4.89 7.40
C ARG A 157 -2.59 -5.65 7.54
N TYR A 158 -3.68 -4.93 7.37
CA TYR A 158 -5.05 -5.42 7.42
C TYR A 158 -5.82 -4.90 6.21
N GLY A 159 -6.96 -5.50 5.92
CA GLY A 159 -7.79 -5.16 4.78
C GLY A 159 -8.04 -6.34 3.86
N THR A 160 -8.68 -6.06 2.73
CA THR A 160 -8.90 -7.04 1.67
C THR A 160 -7.59 -7.33 0.95
N PHE A 161 -7.40 -8.57 0.52
CA PHE A 161 -6.28 -8.96 -0.31
C PHE A 161 -6.73 -9.65 -1.60
N HIS A 162 -5.89 -9.53 -2.61
CA HIS A 162 -6.06 -10.17 -3.92
C HIS A 162 -4.67 -10.47 -4.46
N ARG A 163 -4.40 -11.74 -4.76
CA ARG A 163 -3.19 -12.22 -5.44
C ARG A 163 -3.63 -13.02 -6.66
N SER A 164 -2.89 -12.88 -7.74
CA SER A 164 -3.14 -13.60 -8.99
C SER A 164 -1.84 -14.24 -9.45
N ILE A 165 -1.88 -15.55 -9.72
CA ILE A 165 -0.75 -16.34 -10.20
C ILE A 165 -1.17 -17.00 -11.50
N ARG A 166 -0.34 -16.92 -12.55
CA ARG A 166 -0.61 -17.66 -13.78
C ARG A 166 -0.55 -19.16 -13.52
N VAL A 167 -1.53 -19.88 -14.06
CA VAL A 167 -1.57 -21.34 -14.03
C VAL A 167 -1.41 -21.90 -15.45
N PRO A 168 -0.96 -23.16 -15.59
CA PRO A 168 -0.92 -23.83 -16.88
C PRO A 168 -2.29 -23.83 -17.56
N ALA A 169 -2.28 -23.76 -18.90
CA ALA A 169 -3.51 -23.78 -19.70
C ALA A 169 -4.30 -25.08 -19.44
N GLY A 170 -5.62 -24.95 -19.28
CA GLY A 170 -6.51 -26.09 -18.99
C GLY A 170 -6.60 -26.49 -17.52
N THR A 171 -5.89 -25.82 -16.61
CA THR A 171 -6.05 -26.04 -15.16
C THR A 171 -7.48 -25.69 -14.73
N LYS A 172 -8.16 -26.62 -14.06
CA LYS A 172 -9.51 -26.43 -13.51
C LYS A 172 -9.46 -26.19 -12.02
N GLU A 173 -10.52 -25.60 -11.47
CA GLU A 173 -10.62 -25.36 -10.02
C GLU A 173 -10.58 -26.66 -9.21
N SER A 174 -11.09 -27.77 -9.76
CA SER A 174 -11.02 -29.11 -9.16
C SER A 174 -9.60 -29.65 -9.02
N ASP A 175 -8.65 -29.14 -9.79
CA ASP A 175 -7.25 -29.59 -9.79
C ASP A 175 -6.41 -28.87 -8.72
N VAL A 176 -7.00 -27.86 -8.07
CA VAL A 176 -6.35 -27.04 -7.04
C VAL A 176 -6.67 -27.63 -5.67
N SER A 177 -5.63 -27.90 -4.89
CA SER A 177 -5.76 -28.24 -3.46
C SER A 177 -5.11 -27.17 -2.60
N ALA A 178 -5.72 -26.88 -1.44
CA ALA A 178 -5.21 -25.87 -0.53
C ALA A 178 -5.33 -26.29 0.94
N THR A 179 -4.34 -25.92 1.74
CA THR A 179 -4.32 -26.12 3.19
C THR A 179 -3.84 -24.85 3.89
N LEU A 180 -4.41 -24.54 5.05
CA LEU A 180 -4.00 -23.42 5.88
C LEU A 180 -3.50 -23.96 7.22
N HIS A 181 -2.22 -23.77 7.50
CA HIS A 181 -1.59 -24.19 8.75
C HIS A 181 -0.72 -23.06 9.30
N GLU A 182 -0.87 -22.70 10.57
CA GLU A 182 -0.05 -21.67 11.24
C GLU A 182 0.02 -20.32 10.50
N GLY A 183 -1.05 -19.93 9.82
CA GLY A 183 -1.10 -18.69 9.03
C GLY A 183 -0.41 -18.77 7.67
N MET A 184 0.04 -19.96 7.26
CA MET A 184 0.61 -20.23 5.95
C MET A 184 -0.40 -20.98 5.08
N LEU A 185 -0.85 -20.34 4.00
CA LEU A 185 -1.73 -20.97 3.01
C LEU A 185 -0.87 -21.61 1.92
N THR A 186 -0.89 -22.93 1.87
CA THR A 186 -0.25 -23.71 0.81
C THR A 186 -1.29 -24.06 -0.23
N VAL A 187 -1.08 -23.61 -1.48
CA VAL A 187 -1.96 -23.91 -2.63
C VAL A 187 -1.14 -24.64 -3.67
N THR A 188 -1.67 -25.75 -4.19
CA THR A 188 -0.99 -26.59 -5.18
C THR A 188 -1.88 -26.88 -6.37
N TRP A 189 -1.30 -26.90 -7.56
CA TRP A 189 -1.99 -27.24 -8.82
C TRP A 189 -1.06 -28.03 -9.74
N PRO A 190 -1.60 -28.78 -10.74
CA PRO A 190 -0.77 -29.55 -11.65
C PRO A 190 0.10 -28.65 -12.54
N ARG A 191 1.34 -29.08 -12.78
CA ARG A 191 2.22 -28.48 -13.80
C ARG A 191 1.66 -28.72 -15.21
N SER A 192 1.08 -29.90 -15.42
CA SER A 192 0.50 -30.34 -16.70
C SER A 192 -0.90 -30.90 -16.44
N PRO A 193 -1.95 -30.07 -16.52
CA PRO A 193 -3.34 -30.52 -16.32
C PRO A 193 -3.80 -31.43 -17.46
N ALA A 194 -4.72 -32.35 -17.14
CA ALA A 194 -5.28 -33.28 -18.11
C ALA A 194 -6.09 -32.50 -19.18
N GLY A 195 -5.56 -32.47 -20.40
CA GLY A 195 -6.14 -31.70 -21.52
C GLY A 195 -5.27 -30.56 -22.03
N ALA A 196 -4.11 -30.28 -21.40
CA ALA A 196 -3.12 -29.38 -21.96
C ALA A 196 -2.48 -30.03 -23.20
N SER A 197 -2.77 -29.51 -24.40
CA SER A 197 -2.00 -29.84 -25.59
C SER A 197 -0.55 -29.40 -25.34
N SER A 198 0.36 -30.35 -25.23
CA SER A 198 1.78 -30.07 -25.05
C SER A 198 2.26 -29.18 -26.20
N ILE A 199 2.60 -27.92 -25.92
CA ILE A 199 3.44 -27.15 -26.83
C ILE A 199 4.78 -27.89 -26.82
N PRO A 200 5.26 -28.44 -27.95
CA PRO A 200 6.55 -29.11 -27.97
C PRO A 200 7.60 -28.09 -27.53
N ALA A 201 8.36 -28.44 -26.50
CA ALA A 201 9.50 -27.66 -26.05
C ALA A 201 10.37 -27.36 -27.28
N ALA A 202 10.46 -26.08 -27.66
CA ALA A 202 11.25 -25.65 -28.79
C ALA A 202 12.68 -26.16 -28.58
N ALA A 203 13.09 -27.08 -29.44
CA ALA A 203 14.48 -27.52 -29.51
C ALA A 203 15.33 -26.27 -29.73
N ASN A 204 16.25 -26.02 -28.80
CA ASN A 204 17.30 -25.03 -28.99
C ASN A 204 18.15 -25.45 -30.19
N THR A 205 17.85 -24.90 -31.37
CA THR A 205 18.77 -24.88 -32.49
C THR A 205 19.76 -23.75 -32.26
N ALA A 206 20.99 -24.13 -31.92
CA ALA A 206 22.15 -23.28 -31.94
C ALA A 206 22.35 -22.70 -33.36
N PHE A 207 22.61 -21.40 -33.43
CA PHE A 207 23.43 -20.73 -34.44
C PHE A 207 24.18 -19.59 -33.76
#